data_AF-A0A1C6R653-F1
#
_entry.id   AF-A0A1C6R653-F1
#
_cell.length_a   1.000
_cell.length_b   1.000
_cell.length_c   1.000
_cell.angle_alpha   90.00
_cell.angle_beta   90.00
_cell.angle_gamma   90.00
#
_symmetry.space_group_name_H-M   'P 1'
#
loop_
_entity.id
_entity.type
_entity.pdbx_description
1 polymer ?
#
loop_
_entity_poly.entity_id
_entity_poly.type
_entity_poly.pdbx_seq_one_letter_code
_entity_poly.pdbx_strand_id
1 'polypeptide(L)'
;SKGGPPKRRLVLTVPEMDWCVDVLEQYWQEVRPAFSPGRHPALWVTERRGRMSLRRLNDAFNNARQDADLPKELDLHSLRHSYVTHLIEFGYPERFVQDQVGHAYASTTAIYTGVSDDYRNRLLERSLKERHSDLWEEPA
;
A
#
# COMPACT_ATOMS: atom_id res chain seq x y z
N SER A 1 2.02 -24.74 18.40
CA SER A 1 2.10 -23.30 18.66
C SER A 1 0.84 -22.64 18.10
N LYS A 2 -0.10 -22.21 18.95
CA LYS A 2 -1.31 -21.50 18.50
C LYS A 2 -0.86 -20.09 18.08
N GLY A 3 -0.71 -19.87 16.78
CA GLY A 3 -0.31 -18.58 16.23
C GLY A 3 -1.25 -17.49 16.72
N GLY A 4 -0.68 -16.41 17.24
CA GLY A 4 -1.44 -15.25 17.70
C GLY A 4 -2.34 -14.68 16.59
N PRO A 5 -3.34 -13.86 16.96
CA PRO A 5 -4.24 -13.23 16.00
C PRO A 5 -3.42 -12.48 14.92
N PRO A 6 -3.87 -12.51 13.65
CA PRO A 6 -3.15 -11.84 12.58
C PRO A 6 -2.98 -10.35 12.91
N LYS A 7 -1.73 -9.92 13.06
CA LYS A 7 -1.40 -8.51 13.31
C LYS A 7 -1.87 -7.71 12.10
N ARG A 8 -2.83 -6.80 12.29
CA ARG A 8 -3.22 -5.84 11.24
C ARG A 8 -1.98 -5.06 10.84
N ARG A 9 -1.63 -5.11 9.56
CA ARG A 9 -0.56 -4.29 8.98
C ARG A 9 -1.21 -3.05 8.42
N LEU A 10 -0.76 -1.89 8.90
CA LEU A 10 -1.17 -0.61 8.36
C LEU A 10 -0.11 -0.18 7.35
N VAL A 11 -0.52 0.03 6.11
CA VAL A 11 0.29 0.71 5.09
C VAL A 11 -0.31 2.10 4.96
N LEU A 12 0.50 3.12 5.19
CA LEU A 12 0.07 4.51 5.14
C LEU A 12 0.23 5.04 3.72
N THR A 13 -0.77 5.77 3.25
CA THR A 13 -0.62 6.60 2.05
C THR A 13 0.39 7.71 2.34
N VAL A 14 1.27 7.97 1.37
CA VAL A 14 2.21 9.08 1.42
C VAL A 14 1.75 10.19 0.46
N PRO A 15 2.00 11.48 0.77
CA PRO A 15 1.67 12.61 -0.09
C PRO A 15 2.00 12.42 -1.56
N GLU A 16 3.20 11.93 -1.88
CA GLU A 16 3.71 11.80 -3.25
C GLU A 16 3.01 10.69 -4.05
N MET A 17 2.26 9.80 -3.40
CA MET A 17 1.56 8.68 -4.03
C MET A 17 0.06 8.67 -3.70
N ASP A 18 -0.53 9.82 -3.47
CA ASP A 18 -1.90 9.92 -2.99
C ASP A 18 -2.98 9.70 -4.02
N TRP A 19 -2.61 9.80 -5.29
CA TRP A 19 -3.37 9.32 -6.44
C TRP A 19 -3.90 7.89 -6.26
N CYS A 20 -3.26 7.06 -5.42
CA CYS A 20 -3.77 5.70 -5.16
C CYS A 20 -5.10 5.68 -4.40
N VAL A 21 -5.43 6.75 -3.67
CA VAL A 21 -6.70 6.88 -2.95
C VAL A 21 -7.86 6.90 -3.94
N ASP A 22 -7.79 7.74 -4.96
CA ASP A 22 -8.85 7.87 -5.97
C ASP A 22 -9.04 6.57 -6.75
N VAL A 23 -7.94 5.86 -7.06
CA VAL A 23 -7.99 4.55 -7.73
C VAL A 23 -8.65 3.49 -6.84
N LEU A 24 -8.36 3.49 -5.54
CA LEU A 24 -8.98 2.56 -4.57
C LEU A 24 -10.45 2.89 -4.34
N GLU A 25 -10.81 4.17 -4.30
CA GLU A 25 -12.18 4.67 -4.21
C GLU A 25 -12.98 4.20 -5.42
N GLN A 26 -12.48 4.43 -6.64
CA GLN A 26 -13.12 3.95 -7.87
C GLN A 26 -13.31 2.43 -7.84
N TYR A 27 -12.28 1.68 -7.46
CA TYR A 27 -12.41 0.23 -7.33
C TYR A 27 -13.50 -0.15 -6.33
N TRP A 28 -13.55 0.51 -5.17
CA TRP A 28 -14.49 0.20 -4.11
C TRP A 28 -15.94 0.51 -4.49
N GLN A 29 -16.16 1.63 -5.18
CA GLN A 29 -17.49 2.14 -5.50
C GLN A 29 -18.05 1.59 -6.81
N GLU A 30 -17.21 1.34 -7.82
CA GLU A 30 -17.66 1.00 -9.18
C GLU A 30 -17.33 -0.45 -9.54
N VAL A 31 -16.07 -0.84 -9.38
CA VAL A 31 -15.57 -2.12 -9.90
C VAL A 31 -15.97 -3.28 -8.98
N ARG A 32 -15.74 -3.16 -7.67
CA ARG A 32 -16.01 -4.22 -6.70
C ARG A 32 -17.49 -4.60 -6.63
N PRO A 33 -18.47 -3.67 -6.67
CA PRO A 33 -19.88 -4.02 -6.69
C PRO A 33 -20.32 -4.78 -7.95
N ALA A 34 -19.66 -4.58 -9.10
CA ALA A 34 -19.94 -5.32 -10.32
C ALA A 34 -19.74 -6.85 -10.16
N PHE A 35 -18.88 -7.28 -9.23
CA PHE A 35 -18.72 -8.69 -8.87
C PHE A 35 -19.83 -9.24 -7.97
N SER A 36 -20.70 -8.38 -7.42
CA SER A 36 -21.76 -8.72 -6.47
C SER A 36 -21.26 -9.59 -5.29
N PRO A 37 -20.21 -9.19 -4.55
CA PRO A 37 -19.59 -10.02 -3.52
C PRO A 37 -20.42 -10.14 -2.22
N GLY A 38 -21.56 -9.46 -2.12
CA GLY A 38 -22.40 -9.42 -0.92
C GLY A 38 -21.60 -8.95 0.30
N ARG A 39 -21.69 -9.70 1.41
CA ARG A 39 -20.97 -9.39 2.67
C ARG A 39 -19.55 -9.93 2.73
N HIS A 40 -18.97 -10.40 1.63
CA HIS A 40 -17.62 -10.98 1.64
C HIS A 40 -16.58 -9.91 2.07
N PRO A 41 -15.70 -10.19 3.06
CA PRO A 41 -14.85 -9.17 3.70
C PRO A 41 -13.58 -8.83 2.93
N ALA A 42 -13.26 -9.54 1.84
CA ALA A 42 -12.08 -9.21 1.04
C ALA A 42 -12.29 -7.94 0.22
N LEU A 43 -11.26 -7.08 0.18
CA LEU A 43 -11.20 -5.95 -0.73
C LEU A 43 -11.19 -6.48 -2.17
N TRP A 44 -10.18 -7.30 -2.50
CA TRP A 44 -10.02 -7.94 -3.80
C TRP A 44 -10.81 -9.25 -3.92
N VAL A 45 -11.76 -9.28 -4.84
CA VAL A 45 -12.65 -10.42 -5.10
C VAL A 45 -12.56 -10.88 -6.56
N THR A 46 -13.04 -12.10 -6.82
CA THR A 46 -13.12 -12.69 -8.16
C THR A 46 -14.57 -12.74 -8.67
N GLU A 47 -14.76 -13.11 -9.94
CA GLU A 47 -16.06 -13.40 -10.57
C GLU A 47 -16.86 -14.50 -9.84
N ARG A 48 -16.15 -15.35 -9.09
CA ARG A 48 -16.74 -16.40 -8.24
C ARG A 48 -17.10 -15.90 -6.85
N ARG A 49 -17.03 -14.58 -6.60
CA ARG A 49 -17.35 -13.91 -5.32
C ARG A 49 -16.48 -14.36 -4.14
N GLY A 50 -15.32 -14.93 -4.43
CA GLY A 50 -14.33 -15.35 -3.45
C GLY A 50 -13.17 -14.37 -3.35
N ARG A 51 -12.33 -14.52 -2.32
CA ARG A 51 -11.06 -13.79 -2.20
C ARG A 51 -10.14 -14.10 -3.37
N MET A 52 -9.51 -13.07 -3.93
CA MET A 52 -8.46 -13.27 -4.94
C MET A 52 -7.24 -13.97 -4.34
N SER A 53 -6.70 -14.96 -5.04
CA SER A 53 -5.48 -15.67 -4.63
C SER A 53 -4.22 -14.93 -5.09
N LEU A 54 -3.07 -15.19 -4.44
CA LEU A 54 -1.78 -14.63 -4.87
C LEU A 54 -1.43 -15.01 -6.31
N ARG A 55 -1.74 -16.24 -6.73
CA ARG A 55 -1.53 -16.67 -8.12
C ARG A 55 -2.32 -15.79 -9.10
N ARG A 56 -3.60 -15.50 -8.80
CA ARG A 56 -4.43 -14.63 -9.63
C ARG A 56 -3.91 -13.19 -9.66
N LEU A 57 -3.37 -12.68 -8.55
CA LEU A 57 -2.72 -11.36 -8.53
C LEU A 57 -1.48 -11.34 -9.43
N ASN A 58 -0.65 -12.39 -9.40
CA ASN A 58 0.49 -12.51 -10.30
C ASN A 58 0.05 -12.60 -11.77
N ASP A 59 -1.01 -13.37 -12.08
CA ASP A 59 -1.55 -13.45 -13.43
C ASP A 59 -2.05 -12.07 -13.91
N ALA A 60 -2.77 -11.33 -13.05
CA ALA A 60 -3.25 -9.98 -13.35
C ALA A 60 -2.10 -8.99 -13.59
N PHE A 61 -1.05 -9.05 -12.76
CA PHE A 61 0.16 -8.25 -12.97
C PHE A 61 0.86 -8.60 -14.29
N ASN A 62 1.01 -9.88 -14.61
CA ASN A 62 1.65 -10.33 -15.84
C ASN A 62 0.92 -9.84 -17.09
N ASN A 63 -0.42 -9.81 -17.05
CA ASN A 63 -1.23 -9.26 -18.12
C ASN A 63 -1.01 -7.74 -18.24
N ALA A 64 -1.12 -7.00 -17.13
CA ALA A 64 -0.88 -5.55 -17.14
C ALA A 64 0.55 -5.18 -17.60
N ARG A 65 1.55 -5.96 -17.20
CA ARG A 65 2.94 -5.83 -17.63
C ARG A 65 3.08 -6.04 -19.14
N GLN A 66 2.38 -7.04 -19.70
CA GLN A 66 2.37 -7.30 -21.14
C GLN A 66 1.66 -6.18 -21.91
N ASP A 67 0.50 -5.72 -21.43
CA ASP A 67 -0.28 -4.65 -22.06
C ASP A 67 0.48 -3.31 -22.05
N ALA A 68 1.33 -3.10 -21.04
CA ALA A 68 2.21 -1.93 -20.93
C ALA A 68 3.56 -2.08 -21.67
N ASP A 69 3.77 -3.19 -22.40
CA ASP A 69 5.02 -3.51 -23.12
C ASP A 69 6.28 -3.46 -22.22
N LEU A 70 6.15 -3.94 -20.98
CA LEU A 70 7.25 -3.96 -20.00
C LEU A 70 8.07 -5.26 -20.08
N PRO A 71 9.36 -5.26 -19.67
CA PRO A 71 10.23 -6.44 -19.68
C PRO A 71 9.65 -7.64 -18.93
N LYS A 72 9.97 -8.87 -19.37
CA LYS A 72 9.41 -10.12 -18.81
C LYS A 72 9.99 -10.50 -17.46
N GLU A 73 11.13 -9.92 -17.10
CA GLU A 73 11.85 -10.11 -15.85
C GLU A 73 11.15 -9.40 -14.69
N LEU A 74 10.30 -8.41 -14.98
CA LEU A 74 9.51 -7.73 -13.96
C LEU A 74 8.41 -8.65 -13.45
N ASP A 75 8.30 -8.70 -12.13
CA ASP A 75 7.32 -9.49 -11.39
C ASP A 75 6.58 -8.62 -10.36
N LEU A 76 5.63 -9.22 -9.64
CA LEU A 76 4.87 -8.50 -8.61
C LEU A 76 5.76 -7.96 -7.48
N HIS A 77 6.92 -8.58 -7.21
CA HIS A 77 7.89 -8.09 -6.23
C HIS A 77 8.59 -6.81 -6.69
N SER A 78 8.73 -6.62 -8.00
CA SER A 78 9.31 -5.42 -8.59
C SER A 78 8.52 -4.15 -8.17
N LEU A 79 7.19 -4.23 -8.07
CA LEU A 79 6.37 -3.11 -7.55
C LEU A 79 6.73 -2.73 -6.11
N ARG A 80 7.00 -3.73 -5.27
CA ARG A 80 7.44 -3.49 -3.88
C ARG A 80 8.81 -2.84 -3.86
N HIS A 81 9.75 -3.30 -4.70
CA HIS A 81 11.07 -2.70 -4.79
C HIS A 81 10.99 -1.24 -5.23
N SER A 82 10.22 -0.94 -6.29
CA SER A 82 9.99 0.45 -6.73
C SER A 82 9.38 1.32 -5.63
N TYR A 83 8.40 0.80 -4.88
CA TYR A 83 7.82 1.52 -3.74
C TYR A 83 8.88 1.85 -2.67
N VAL A 84 9.72 0.89 -2.28
CA VAL A 84 10.82 1.12 -1.31
C VAL A 84 11.79 2.17 -1.84
N THR A 85 12.24 2.04 -3.09
CA THR A 85 13.17 2.97 -3.72
C THR A 85 12.60 4.39 -3.71
N HIS A 86 11.34 4.57 -4.12
CA HIS A 86 10.70 5.89 -4.11
C HIS A 86 10.58 6.47 -2.70
N LEU A 87 10.21 5.68 -1.70
CA LEU A 87 10.16 6.19 -0.32
C LEU A 87 11.53 6.68 0.16
N ILE A 88 12.61 5.98 -0.20
CA ILE A 88 13.98 6.41 0.12
C ILE A 88 14.31 7.71 -0.64
N GLU A 89 13.98 7.79 -1.93
CA GLU A 89 14.22 8.98 -2.78
C GLU A 89 13.45 10.22 -2.30
N PHE A 90 12.23 10.04 -1.77
CA PHE A 90 11.43 11.10 -1.15
C PHE A 90 11.97 11.52 0.23
N GLY A 91 12.97 10.82 0.77
CA GLY A 91 13.59 11.13 2.05
C GLY A 91 12.81 10.62 3.27
N TYR A 92 11.96 9.61 3.10
CA TYR A 92 11.31 8.98 4.25
C TYR A 92 12.33 8.23 5.12
N PRO A 93 12.25 8.33 6.46
CA PRO A 93 13.15 7.61 7.34
C PRO A 93 13.05 6.12 7.14
N GLU A 94 14.20 5.45 7.21
CA GLU A 94 14.32 4.03 6.89
C GLU A 94 13.44 3.15 7.79
N ARG A 95 13.26 3.55 9.05
CA ARG A 95 12.35 2.84 9.95
C ARG A 95 10.90 2.92 9.48
N PHE A 96 10.46 4.08 8.99
CA PHE A 96 9.14 4.23 8.39
C PHE A 96 9.01 3.32 7.17
N VAL A 97 10.00 3.31 6.27
CA VAL A 97 10.01 2.44 5.09
C VAL A 97 9.92 0.96 5.48
N GLN A 98 10.69 0.52 6.48
CA GLN A 98 10.65 -0.85 7.01
C GLN A 98 9.26 -1.22 7.56
N ASP A 99 8.62 -0.31 8.27
CA ASP A 99 7.29 -0.54 8.83
C ASP A 99 6.22 -0.64 7.71
N GLN A 100 6.33 0.14 6.63
CA GLN A 100 5.43 0.08 5.46
C GLN A 100 5.48 -1.29 4.75
N VAL A 101 6.68 -1.83 4.51
CA VAL A 101 6.84 -3.10 3.77
C VAL A 101 6.83 -4.34 4.67
N GLY A 102 6.98 -4.14 5.97
CA GLY A 102 7.02 -5.16 7.01
C GLY A 102 8.42 -5.76 7.25
N HIS A 103 8.69 -6.15 8.49
CA HIS A 103 10.01 -6.61 9.01
C HIS A 103 10.65 -7.84 8.32
N ALA A 104 9.96 -8.52 7.40
CA ALA A 104 10.45 -9.75 6.79
C ALA A 104 11.42 -9.52 5.61
N TYR A 105 11.64 -8.27 5.22
CA TYR A 105 12.42 -7.91 4.02
C TYR A 105 13.61 -6.97 4.34
N ALA A 106 14.27 -7.19 5.49
CA ALA A 106 15.49 -6.49 5.85
C ALA A 106 16.74 -6.97 5.06
N SER A 107 16.60 -7.74 3.99
CA SER A 107 17.71 -8.21 3.14
C SER A 107 17.32 -8.08 1.66
N THR A 108 17.90 -7.15 0.91
CA THR A 108 19.21 -7.40 0.28
C THR A 108 20.08 -6.15 0.07
N THR A 109 19.77 -5.00 0.67
CA THR A 109 20.69 -3.83 0.71
C THR A 109 20.31 -2.91 1.86
N ALA A 110 20.71 -3.22 3.09
CA ALA A 110 20.22 -2.49 4.26
C ALA A 110 21.33 -2.27 5.30
N ILE A 111 22.11 -1.21 5.11
CA ILE A 111 22.63 -0.43 6.24
C ILE A 111 21.52 0.58 6.51
N TYR A 112 20.73 0.37 7.56
CA TYR A 112 19.66 1.31 7.89
C TYR A 112 19.69 1.64 9.41
N THR A 113 20.09 2.87 9.71
CA THR A 113 20.30 3.44 11.04
C THR A 113 19.05 4.21 11.45
N GLY A 114 18.38 3.72 12.50
CA GLY A 114 17.01 4.09 12.83
C GLY A 114 16.80 5.49 13.42
N VAL A 115 15.59 6.01 13.18
CA VAL A 115 14.85 6.90 14.09
C VAL A 115 13.36 6.54 13.97
N SER A 116 12.70 6.20 15.08
CA SER A 116 11.35 5.60 15.12
C SER A 116 10.23 6.60 15.47
N ASP A 117 8.99 6.15 15.24
CA ASP A 117 7.64 6.60 15.70
C ASP A 117 7.28 8.10 15.65
N ASP A 118 8.15 8.97 16.14
CA ASP A 118 7.98 10.41 16.21
C ASP A 118 7.80 11.03 14.82
N TYR A 119 8.54 10.53 13.83
CA TYR A 119 8.38 10.96 12.45
C TYR A 119 7.07 10.47 11.83
N ARG A 120 6.62 9.24 12.14
CA ARG A 120 5.35 8.71 11.62
C ARG A 120 4.19 9.60 12.05
N ASN A 121 4.23 10.06 13.31
CA ASN A 121 3.25 10.99 13.85
C ASN A 121 3.34 12.37 13.16
N ARG A 122 4.54 12.91 12.95
CA ARG A 122 4.73 14.19 12.22
C ARG A 122 4.25 14.13 10.77
N LEU A 123 4.50 13.03 10.08
CA LEU A 123 4.03 12.84 8.70
C LEU A 123 2.51 12.75 8.65
N LEU A 124 1.89 11.98 9.56
CA LEU A 124 0.44 11.90 9.69
C LEU A 124 -0.15 13.27 9.99
N GLU A 125 0.40 14.01 10.96
CA GLU A 125 -0.05 15.38 11.25
C GLU A 125 0.08 16.29 10.04
N ARG A 126 1.22 16.26 9.33
CA ARG A 126 1.44 17.09 8.15
C ARG A 126 0.45 16.76 7.04
N SER A 127 0.29 15.47 6.70
CA SER A 127 -0.63 15.04 5.65
C SER A 127 -2.10 15.33 6.00
N LEU A 128 -2.49 15.19 7.27
CA LEU A 128 -3.83 15.55 7.74
C LEU A 128 -4.06 17.06 7.67
N LYS A 129 -3.07 17.88 8.05
CA LYS A 129 -3.16 19.35 7.95
C LYS A 129 -3.19 19.85 6.51
N GLU A 130 -2.45 19.23 5.60
CA GLU A 130 -2.41 19.61 4.18
C GLU A 130 -3.70 19.22 3.44
N ARG A 131 -4.34 18.09 3.80
CA ARG A 131 -5.55 17.60 3.11
C ARG A 131 -6.88 17.97 3.76
N HIS A 132 -6.87 18.19 5.06
CA HIS A 132 -8.05 18.50 5.85
C HIS A 132 -7.78 19.71 6.75
N SER A 133 -7.32 20.82 6.17
CA SER A 133 -7.04 22.05 6.91
C SER A 133 -8.25 22.56 7.68
N ASP A 134 -9.45 22.29 7.16
CA ASP A 134 -10.77 22.59 7.72
C ASP A 134 -11.04 21.92 9.09
N LEU A 135 -10.39 20.79 9.39
CA LEU A 135 -10.52 20.11 10.69
C LEU A 135 -9.64 20.72 11.79
N TRP A 136 -8.79 21.69 11.47
CA TRP A 136 -7.78 22.26 12.37
C TRP A 136 -7.88 23.79 12.54
N GLU A 137 -8.85 24.44 11.93
CA GLU A 137 -9.21 25.82 12.25
C GLU A 137 -10.16 25.82 13.46
N GLU A 138 -9.76 26.48 14.56
CA GLU A 138 -10.69 26.71 15.67
C GLU A 138 -11.82 27.64 15.20
N PRO A 139 -13.10 27.35 15.51
CA PRO A 139 -14.19 28.23 15.16
C PRO A 139 -13.98 29.58 15.85
N ALA A 140 -14.03 30.65 15.05
CA ALA A 140 -13.85 32.04 15.47
C ALA A 140 -14.83 32.50 16.55
#